data_AF-A0A3C1MVC8-F1
#
_entry.id   AF-A0A3C1MVC8-F1
#
_cell.length_a   1.000
_cell.length_b   1.000
_cell.length_c   1.000
_cell.angle_alpha   90.00
_cell.angle_beta   90.00
_cell.angle_gamma   90.00
#
_symmetry.space_group_name_H-M   'P 1'
#
loop_
_entity.id
_entity.type
_entity.pdbx_description
1 polymer ?
#
loop_
_entity_poly.entity_id
_entity_poly.type
_entity_poly.pdbx_seq_one_letter_code
_entity_poly.pdbx_strand_id
1 'polypeptide(L)' 'ITVTDFAARIGVTRVALSRVLNGRCGISADMAVRLVAALGGSAESWLHMQANYELAQAEKALKREVAKIEPLNMAA' A
#
# COMPACT_ATOMS: atom_id res chain seq x y z
N ILE A 1 13.48 -17.56 7.14
CA ILE A 1 12.90 -16.75 8.24
C ILE A 1 11.40 -16.99 8.27
N THR A 2 10.77 -17.21 9.43
CA THR A 2 9.30 -17.37 9.50
C THR A 2 8.59 -16.01 9.55
N VAL A 3 7.27 -15.98 9.32
CA VAL A 3 6.47 -14.76 9.50
C VAL A 3 6.55 -14.24 10.94
N THR A 4 6.60 -15.15 11.91
CA THR A 4 6.75 -14.80 13.33
C THR A 4 8.08 -14.11 13.60
N ASP A 5 9.18 -14.70 13.10
CA ASP A 5 10.53 -14.17 13.32
C ASP A 5 10.70 -12.80 12.64
N PHE A 6 10.18 -12.64 11.43
CA PHE A 6 10.28 -11.37 10.72
C PHE A 6 9.42 -10.28 11.36
N ALA A 7 8.20 -10.61 11.79
CA ALA A 7 7.34 -9.67 12.51
C ALA A 7 8.02 -9.15 13.79
N ALA A 8 8.63 -10.05 14.58
CA ALA A 8 9.40 -9.68 15.76
C ALA A 8 10.58 -8.78 15.40
N ARG A 9 11.34 -9.11 14.33
CA ARG A 9 12.50 -8.34 13.87
C ARG A 9 12.14 -6.90 13.47
N ILE A 10 10.98 -6.69 12.86
CA ILE A 10 10.53 -5.36 12.42
C ILE A 10 9.61 -4.67 13.44
N GLY A 11 9.43 -5.27 14.62
CA GLY A 11 8.68 -4.70 15.74
C GLY A 11 7.18 -4.59 15.51
N VAL A 12 6.57 -5.54 14.77
CA VAL A 12 5.12 -5.59 14.54
C VAL A 12 4.54 -6.91 15.01
N THR A 13 3.21 -6.98 15.16
CA THR A 13 2.57 -8.26 15.49
C THR A 13 2.62 -9.20 14.28
N ARG A 14 2.73 -10.51 14.54
CA ARG A 14 2.63 -11.55 13.49
C ARG A 14 1.35 -11.40 12.67
N VAL A 15 0.24 -11.03 13.32
CA VAL A 15 -1.06 -10.84 12.66
C VAL A 15 -1.02 -9.66 11.70
N ALA A 16 -0.45 -8.52 12.09
CA ALA A 16 -0.32 -7.35 11.22
C ALA A 16 0.48 -7.69 9.96
N LEU A 17 1.67 -8.28 10.13
CA LEU A 17 2.49 -8.71 9.00
C LEU A 17 1.77 -9.75 8.13
N SER A 18 1.12 -10.74 8.75
CA SER A 18 0.36 -11.76 8.01
C SER A 18 -0.75 -11.14 7.16
N ARG A 19 -1.47 -10.13 7.67
CA ARG A 19 -2.52 -9.45 6.90
C ARG A 19 -1.94 -8.69 5.70
N VAL A 20 -0.79 -8.03 5.86
CA VAL A 20 -0.09 -7.37 4.75
C VAL A 20 0.35 -8.38 3.70
N LEU A 21 1.02 -9.46 4.11
CA LEU A 21 1.51 -10.52 3.21
C LEU A 21 0.38 -11.21 2.43
N ASN A 22 -0.81 -11.32 3.02
CA ASN A 22 -1.98 -11.93 2.38
C ASN A 22 -2.90 -10.90 1.70
N GLY A 23 -2.46 -9.65 1.51
CA GLY A 23 -3.25 -8.60 0.85
C GLY A 23 -4.56 -8.24 1.58
N ARG A 24 -4.66 -8.52 2.88
CA ARG A 24 -5.81 -8.20 3.74
C ARG A 24 -5.65 -6.87 4.48
N CYS A 25 -4.51 -6.20 4.30
CA CYS A 25 -4.18 -4.87 4.79
C CYS A 25 -3.11 -4.28 3.86
N GLY A 26 -3.19 -2.97 3.59
CA GLY A 26 -2.16 -2.26 2.84
C GLY A 26 -0.90 -1.99 3.65
N ILE A 27 0.16 -1.55 2.97
CA ILE A 27 1.38 -1.05 3.60
C ILE A 27 1.15 0.40 4.05
N SER A 28 1.14 0.64 5.35
CA SER A 28 1.12 1.99 5.93
C SER A 28 2.51 2.64 5.91
N ALA A 29 2.59 3.96 6.17
CA ALA A 29 3.86 4.66 6.31
C ALA A 29 4.75 4.09 7.44
N ASP A 30 4.18 3.75 8.60
CA ASP A 30 4.91 3.07 9.69
C ASP A 30 5.49 1.72 9.23
N MET A 31 4.69 0.91 8.54
CA MET A 31 5.17 -0.37 7.98
C MET A 31 6.27 -0.15 6.94
N ALA A 32 6.13 0.85 6.06
CA ALA A 32 7.14 1.17 5.06
C ALA A 32 8.50 1.53 5.69
N VAL A 33 8.52 2.38 6.72
CA VAL A 33 9.76 2.73 7.46
C VAL A 33 10.40 1.49 8.09
N ARG A 34 9.59 0.60 8.68
CA ARG A 34 10.08 -0.67 9.25
C ARG A 34 10.65 -1.62 8.19
N LEU A 35 10.00 -1.70 7.02
CA LEU A 35 10.46 -2.52 5.90
C LEU A 35 11.78 -1.98 5.34
N VAL A 36 11.97 -0.67 5.25
CA VAL A 36 13.26 -0.06 4.86
C VAL A 36 14.38 -0.48 5.82
N ALA A 37 14.14 -0.40 7.13
CA ALA A 37 15.14 -0.80 8.11
C ALA A 37 15.53 -2.29 8.02
N ALA A 38 14.62 -3.15 7.54
CA ALA A 38 14.82 -4.60 7.48
C ALA A 38 15.29 -5.12 6.12
N LEU A 39 14.86 -4.50 5.02
CA LEU A 39 15.00 -4.99 3.64
C LEU A 39 15.65 -3.97 2.70
N GLY A 40 15.86 -2.73 3.13
CA GLY A 40 16.36 -1.65 2.29
C GLY A 40 15.30 -1.03 1.37
N GLY A 41 15.77 -0.29 0.36
CA GLY A 41 14.92 0.55 -0.48
C GLY A 41 14.59 1.89 0.19
N SER A 42 13.44 2.49 -0.19
CA SER A 42 12.96 3.73 0.41
C SER A 42 11.49 3.61 0.83
N ALA A 43 11.06 4.41 1.79
CA ALA A 43 9.68 4.36 2.29
C ALA A 43 8.70 4.78 1.18
N GLU A 44 9.10 5.74 0.35
CA GLU A 44 8.37 6.20 -0.83
C GLU A 44 8.19 5.07 -1.84
N SER A 45 9.20 4.24 -2.08
CA SER A 45 9.07 3.09 -3.00
C SER A 45 8.00 2.09 -2.52
N TRP A 46 7.99 1.78 -1.21
CA TRP A 46 6.96 0.92 -0.62
C TRP A 46 5.55 1.54 -0.71
N LEU A 47 5.44 2.83 -0.45
CA LEU A 47 4.17 3.55 -0.53
C LEU A 47 3.69 3.71 -1.97
N HIS A 48 4.58 3.91 -2.94
CA HIS A 48 4.22 3.93 -4.36
C HIS A 48 3.69 2.58 -4.83
N MET A 49 4.27 1.46 -4.38
CA MET A 49 3.71 0.13 -4.67
C MET A 49 2.29 -0.03 -4.11
N GLN A 50 2.06 0.42 -2.87
CA GLN A 50 0.73 0.40 -2.26
C GLN A 50 -0.26 1.29 -3.04
N ALA A 51 0.13 2.52 -3.35
CA ALA A 51 -0.69 3.47 -4.08
C ALA A 51 -1.03 2.95 -5.49
N ASN A 52 -0.07 2.37 -6.21
CA ASN A 52 -0.30 1.78 -7.52
C ASN A 52 -1.32 0.63 -7.46
N TYR A 53 -1.24 -0.22 -6.43
CA TYR A 53 -2.22 -1.28 -6.21
C TYR A 53 -3.61 -0.70 -5.93
N GLU A 54 -3.72 0.27 -5.03
CA GLU A 54 -4.98 0.93 -4.68
C GLU A 54 -5.60 1.66 -5.87
N LEU A 55 -4.80 2.36 -6.66
CA LEU A 55 -5.23 3.02 -7.90
C LEU A 55 -5.79 2.00 -8.88
N ALA A 56 -5.09 0.90 -9.15
CA ALA A 56 -5.58 -0.14 -10.06
C ALA A 56 -6.92 -0.75 -9.61
N GLN A 57 -7.11 -0.96 -8.30
CA GLN A 57 -8.41 -1.40 -7.76
C GLN A 57 -9.49 -0.33 -7.90
N ALA A 58 -9.16 0.93 -7.58
CA ALA A 58 -10.09 2.06 -7.64
C ALA A 58 -10.53 2.35 -9.08
N GLU A 59 -9.61 2.38 -10.05
CA GLU A 59 -9.91 2.55 -11.47
C GLU A 59 -10.86 1.48 -11.98
N LYS A 60 -10.63 0.22 -11.59
CA LYS A 60 -11.50 -0.89 -11.96
C LYS A 60 -12.90 -0.74 -11.33
N ALA A 61 -12.97 -0.40 -10.05
CA ALA A 61 -14.23 -0.28 -9.32
C ALA A 61 -15.05 0.93 -9.79
N LEU A 62 -14.41 2.08 -9.97
CA LEU A 62 -15.04 3.37 -10.26
C LEU A 62 -15.21 3.64 -11.77
N LYS A 63 -14.79 2.72 -12.65
CA LYS A 63 -14.77 2.90 -14.11
C LYS A 63 -16.04 3.55 -14.67
N ARG A 64 -17.22 3.10 -14.22
CA ARG A 64 -18.52 3.60 -14.71
C ARG A 64 -18.93 4.93 -14.10
N GLU A 65 -18.49 5.22 -12.89
CA GLU A 65 -18.81 6.45 -12.17
C GLU A 65 -17.94 7.59 -12.68
N VAL A 66 -16.62 7.34 -12.79
CA VAL A 66 -15.65 8.30 -13.34
C VAL A 66 -15.97 8.68 -14.78
N ALA A 67 -16.45 7.74 -15.60
CA ALA A 67 -16.84 8.01 -16.98
C ALA A 67 -17.99 9.02 -17.15
N LYS A 68 -18.75 9.30 -16.07
CA LYS A 68 -19.84 10.28 -16.07
C LYS A 68 -19.41 11.66 -15.57
N ILE A 69 -18.17 11.79 -15.08
CA ILE A 69 -17.66 13.05 -14.55
C ILE A 69 -17.32 13.94 -15.73
N GLU A 70 -18.01 15.08 -15.84
CA GLU A 70 -17.68 16.12 -16.81
C GLU A 70 -16.47 16.91 -16.29
N PRO A 71 -15.38 17.00 -17.08
CA PRO A 71 -14.22 17.80 -16.70
C PRO A 71 -14.59 19.27 -16.52
N LEU A 72 -14.07 19.89 -15.46
CA LEU A 72 -14.20 21.33 -15.29
C LEU A 72 -13.43 22.03 -16.42
N ASN A 73 -14.16 22.73 -17.31
CA ASN A 73 -13.54 23.60 -18.30
C ASN A 73 -13.07 24.87 -17.61
N MET A 74 -11.86 24.84 -17.07
CA MET A 74 -11.15 25.99 -16.53
C MET A 74 -10.51 26.80 -17.67
N ALA A 75 -11.32 27.28 -18.61
CA ALA A 75 -10.87 28.28 -19.57
C ALA A 75 -10.81 29.63 -18.86
N ALA A 76 -9.59 30.15 -18.69
CA ALA A 76 -9.30 31.53 -18.31
C ALA A 76 -9.27 32.43 -19.56
#